data_AF-A0A661VB01-F1
#
_entry.id   AF-A0A661VB01-F1
#
_cell.length_a   1.000
_cell.length_b   1.000
_cell.length_c   1.000
_cell.angle_alpha   90.00
_cell.angle_beta   90.00
_cell.angle_gamma   90.00
#
_symmetry.space_group_name_H-M   'P 1'
#
loop_
_entity.id
_entity.type
_entity.pdbx_description
1 polymer ?
#
loop_
_entity_poly.entity_id
_entity_poly.type
_entity_poly.pdbx_seq_one_letter_code
_entity_poly.pdbx_strand_id
1 'polypeptide(L)'
;PEGSPVIDPDKGDWVENIFFHYKEMLRRTYARDAVAYEEMRRGEPYSPEEREERLKFHLERIPYKLHRARYKSFSTYFYELKKLGFVEPTGETERSDFQRITPAKGKPRVYYRISEKGKEAPWTDWYYPLVTLYPHFTGEYFSQKRQEEKEKFEFLAMTEAAQAHPS
;
A
#
# COMPACT_ATOMS: atom_id res chain seq x y z
N PRO A 1 -1.25 12.09 9.89
CA PRO A 1 -2.23 11.19 10.55
C PRO A 1 -1.52 10.20 11.47
N GLU A 2 -2.12 9.79 12.60
CA GLU A 2 -1.56 8.76 13.50
C GLU A 2 -0.11 8.95 13.96
N GLY A 3 0.30 10.21 14.18
CA GLY A 3 1.68 10.52 14.55
C GLY A 3 2.72 10.16 13.47
N SER A 4 2.31 9.88 12.22
CA SER A 4 3.24 9.81 11.10
C SER A 4 3.90 11.17 10.87
N PRO A 5 5.20 11.21 10.54
CA PRO A 5 5.89 12.46 10.24
C PRO A 5 5.19 13.25 9.14
N VAL A 6 5.23 14.57 9.28
CA VAL A 6 4.78 15.47 8.21
C VAL A 6 5.85 15.45 7.12
N ILE A 7 5.45 15.15 5.89
CA ILE A 7 6.31 15.26 4.72
C ILE A 7 6.29 16.72 4.27
N ASP A 8 7.46 17.32 4.13
CA ASP A 8 7.62 18.61 3.48
C ASP A 8 7.17 18.48 2.02
N PRO A 9 6.15 19.23 1.56
CA PRO A 9 5.58 19.06 0.24
C PRO A 9 6.53 19.47 -0.90
N ASP A 10 7.51 20.32 -0.64
CA ASP A 10 8.46 20.80 -1.66
C ASP A 10 9.65 19.85 -1.78
N LYS A 11 10.12 19.33 -0.64
CA LYS A 11 11.19 18.32 -0.59
C LYS A 11 10.71 16.93 -1.02
N GLY A 12 9.46 16.60 -0.68
CA GLY A 12 8.89 15.28 -0.89
C GLY A 12 9.58 14.19 -0.05
N ASP A 13 9.41 12.95 -0.49
CA ASP A 13 10.00 11.78 0.18
C ASP A 13 10.23 10.64 -0.83
N TRP A 14 11.03 9.63 -0.47
CA TRP A 14 11.26 8.45 -1.32
C TRP A 14 10.23 7.35 -1.07
N VAL A 15 9.94 6.57 -2.11
CA VAL A 15 8.82 5.62 -2.18
C VAL A 15 8.78 4.63 -1.01
N GLU A 16 9.93 4.07 -0.63
CA GLU A 16 10.03 3.13 0.48
C GLU A 16 9.68 3.76 1.83
N ASN A 17 10.04 5.03 2.06
CA ASN A 17 9.75 5.72 3.32
C ASN A 17 8.29 6.16 3.42
N ILE A 18 7.72 6.65 2.31
CA ILE A 18 6.28 6.90 2.20
C ILE A 18 5.50 5.63 2.55
N PHE A 19 5.90 4.49 1.97
CA PHE A 19 5.25 3.20 2.27
C PHE A 19 5.42 2.80 3.74
N PHE A 20 6.63 2.95 4.31
CA PHE A 20 6.89 2.64 5.70
C PHE A 20 5.96 3.42 6.64
N HIS A 21 5.86 4.74 6.45
CA HIS A 21 5.01 5.59 7.28
C HIS A 21 3.51 5.37 7.04
N TYR A 22 3.10 5.09 5.80
CA TYR A 22 1.73 4.66 5.50
C TYR A 22 1.37 3.37 6.24
N LYS A 23 2.30 2.43 6.27
CA LYS A 23 2.11 1.13 6.91
C LYS A 23 2.08 1.22 8.43
N GLU A 24 2.95 2.03 9.03
CA GLU A 24 2.91 2.33 10.47
C GLU A 24 1.61 3.04 10.87
N MET A 25 1.14 3.99 10.05
CA MET A 25 -0.16 4.64 10.26
C MET A 25 -1.31 3.62 10.30
N LEU A 26 -1.35 2.68 9.35
CA LEU A 26 -2.37 1.63 9.34
C LEU A 26 -2.31 0.78 10.62
N ARG A 27 -1.11 0.40 11.07
CA ARG A 27 -0.95 -0.39 12.30
C ARG A 27 -1.49 0.37 13.53
N ARG A 28 -1.20 1.66 13.65
CA ARG A 28 -1.71 2.51 14.74
C ARG A 28 -3.22 2.69 14.68
N THR A 29 -3.78 2.80 13.47
CA THR A 29 -5.24 2.87 13.26
C THR A 29 -5.91 1.59 13.78
N TYR A 30 -5.42 0.40 13.37
CA TYR A 30 -5.95 -0.87 13.90
C TYR A 30 -5.81 -0.99 15.41
N ALA A 31 -4.70 -0.52 15.98
CA ALA A 31 -4.51 -0.53 17.42
C ALA A 31 -5.56 0.36 18.11
N ARG A 32 -5.84 1.56 17.57
CA ARG A 32 -6.88 2.43 18.11
C ARG A 32 -8.28 1.82 17.97
N ASP A 33 -8.60 1.24 16.82
CA ASP A 33 -9.88 0.57 16.60
C ASP A 33 -10.10 -0.58 17.59
N ALA A 34 -9.04 -1.34 17.89
CA ALA A 34 -9.10 -2.39 18.90
C ALA A 34 -9.36 -1.84 20.31
N VAL A 35 -8.71 -0.73 20.70
CA VAL A 35 -8.98 -0.07 21.99
C VAL A 35 -10.41 0.47 22.05
N ALA A 36 -10.89 1.12 20.99
CA ALA A 36 -12.25 1.64 20.92
C ALA A 36 -13.30 0.52 21.05
N TYR A 37 -13.03 -0.64 20.45
CA TYR A 37 -13.86 -1.83 20.59
C TYR A 37 -13.86 -2.38 22.03
N GLU A 38 -12.73 -2.34 22.73
CA GLU A 38 -12.63 -2.72 24.14
C GLU A 38 -13.43 -1.78 25.05
N GLU A 39 -13.28 -0.46 24.88
CA GLU A 39 -14.05 0.56 25.62
C GLU A 39 -15.56 0.37 25.38
N MET A 40 -15.97 0.11 24.14
CA MET A 40 -17.37 -0.20 23.81
C MET A 40 -17.87 -1.45 24.54
N ARG A 41 -17.07 -2.52 24.62
CA ARG A 41 -17.46 -3.76 25.33
C ARG A 41 -17.48 -3.58 26.84
N ARG A 42 -16.60 -2.76 27.38
CA ARG A 42 -16.53 -2.42 28.81
C ARG A 42 -17.68 -1.50 29.23
N GLY A 43 -18.13 -0.62 28.33
CA GLY A 43 -19.19 0.36 28.58
C GLY A 43 -18.70 1.67 29.21
N GLU A 44 -17.40 1.80 29.45
CA GLU A 44 -16.76 3.01 29.97
C GLU A 44 -15.40 3.24 29.29
N PRO A 45 -15.02 4.50 29.05
CA PRO A 45 -13.72 4.82 28.45
C PRO A 45 -12.57 4.53 29.41
N TYR A 46 -11.41 4.16 28.86
CA TYR A 46 -10.17 4.08 29.63
C TYR A 46 -9.71 5.47 30.08
N SER A 47 -8.92 5.52 31.15
CA SER A 47 -8.12 6.71 31.46
C SER A 47 -7.14 7.00 30.30
N PRO A 48 -6.61 8.23 30.17
CA PRO A 48 -5.60 8.54 29.17
C PRO A 48 -4.37 7.61 29.22
N GLU A 49 -3.88 7.31 30.42
CA GLU A 49 -2.72 6.45 30.67
C GLU A 49 -3.05 4.99 30.31
N GLU A 50 -4.19 4.47 30.78
CA GLU A 50 -4.65 3.13 30.44
C GLU A 50 -4.83 2.98 28.92
N ARG A 51 -5.40 3.99 28.26
CA ARG A 51 -5.58 4.00 26.81
C ARG A 51 -4.25 3.91 26.07
N GLU A 52 -3.23 4.61 26.52
CA GLU A 52 -1.88 4.54 25.94
C GLU A 52 -1.27 3.14 26.13
N GLU A 53 -1.41 2.54 27.31
CA GLU A 53 -0.96 1.18 27.58
C GLU A 53 -1.67 0.16 26.68
N ARG A 54 -2.99 0.28 26.52
CA ARG A 54 -3.78 -0.57 25.61
C ARG A 54 -3.38 -0.37 24.15
N LEU A 55 -3.13 0.87 23.72
CA LEU A 55 -2.68 1.16 22.36
C LEU A 55 -1.32 0.49 22.08
N LYS A 56 -0.36 0.61 23.01
CA LYS A 56 0.95 -0.05 22.92
C LYS A 56 0.79 -1.58 22.88
N PHE A 57 -0.04 -2.13 23.77
CA PHE A 57 -0.33 -3.57 23.83
C PHE A 57 -0.82 -4.12 22.49
N HIS A 58 -1.75 -3.44 21.84
CA HIS A 58 -2.27 -3.85 20.53
C HIS A 58 -1.24 -3.64 19.42
N LEU A 59 -0.53 -2.51 19.41
CA LEU A 59 0.46 -2.20 18.37
C LEU A 59 1.60 -3.23 18.32
N GLU A 60 2.09 -3.68 19.48
CA GLU A 60 3.11 -4.74 19.61
C GLU A 60 2.64 -6.09 19.05
N ARG A 61 1.32 -6.36 19.10
CA ARG A 61 0.72 -7.64 18.69
C ARG A 61 0.24 -7.63 17.25
N ILE A 62 -0.03 -6.47 16.66
CA ILE A 62 -0.40 -6.36 15.25
C ILE A 62 0.83 -6.68 14.39
N PRO A 63 0.82 -7.81 13.64
CA PRO A 63 1.96 -8.20 12.85
C PRO A 63 2.27 -7.13 11.80
N TYR A 64 3.54 -6.80 11.63
CA TYR A 64 3.95 -5.87 10.57
C TYR A 64 3.54 -6.39 9.18
N LYS A 65 3.47 -7.70 8.97
CA LYS A 65 3.04 -8.29 7.69
C LYS A 65 1.54 -8.58 7.61
N LEU A 66 0.70 -7.89 8.39
CA LEU A 66 -0.76 -8.00 8.26
C LEU A 66 -1.15 -7.86 6.77
N HIS A 67 -2.07 -8.70 6.33
CA HIS A 67 -2.38 -8.96 4.93
C HIS A 67 -2.84 -7.74 4.10
N ARG A 68 -3.11 -6.59 4.74
CA ARG A 68 -3.56 -5.35 4.11
C ARG A 68 -2.36 -4.39 4.00
N ALA A 69 -2.08 -3.91 2.78
CA ALA A 69 -0.91 -3.11 2.37
C ALA A 69 0.42 -3.89 2.17
N ARG A 70 0.53 -4.57 1.02
CA ARG A 70 1.80 -5.14 0.53
C ARG A 70 2.61 -4.10 -0.26
N TYR A 71 3.94 -4.12 -0.13
CA TYR A 71 4.81 -3.20 -0.87
C TYR A 71 4.66 -3.35 -2.39
N LYS A 72 4.40 -4.56 -2.89
CA LYS A 72 4.17 -4.77 -4.32
C LYS A 72 2.94 -4.01 -4.83
N SER A 73 1.84 -4.04 -4.09
CA SER A 73 0.63 -3.29 -4.46
C SER A 73 0.88 -1.78 -4.42
N PHE A 74 1.54 -1.29 -3.36
CA PHE A 74 1.89 0.12 -3.23
C PHE A 74 2.84 0.60 -4.34
N SER A 75 3.87 -0.18 -4.66
CA SER A 75 4.84 0.20 -5.71
C SER A 75 4.21 0.20 -7.11
N THR A 76 3.27 -0.70 -7.39
CA THR A 76 2.47 -0.65 -8.63
C THR A 76 1.60 0.62 -8.67
N TYR A 77 0.85 0.91 -7.61
CA TYR A 77 0.04 2.14 -7.49
C TYR A 77 0.91 3.39 -7.67
N PHE A 78 2.04 3.48 -6.98
CA PHE A 78 2.95 4.62 -7.10
C PHE A 78 3.57 4.74 -8.50
N TYR A 79 3.79 3.62 -9.19
CA TYR A 79 4.21 3.63 -10.59
C TYR A 79 3.15 4.23 -11.51
N GLU A 80 1.87 3.92 -11.29
CA GLU A 80 0.75 4.50 -12.03
C GLU A 80 0.67 6.02 -11.78
N LEU A 81 0.85 6.47 -10.53
CA LEU A 81 0.92 7.90 -10.21
C LEU A 81 2.05 8.64 -10.95
N LYS A 82 3.23 8.02 -11.06
CA LYS A 82 4.33 8.57 -11.86
C LYS A 82 3.98 8.66 -13.35
N LYS A 83 3.30 7.63 -13.89
CA LYS A 83 2.86 7.61 -15.29
C LYS A 83 1.82 8.68 -15.58
N LEU A 84 0.90 8.92 -14.65
CA LEU A 84 -0.08 10.00 -14.73
C LEU A 84 0.56 11.39 -14.57
N GLY A 85 1.76 11.45 -14.02
CA GLY A 85 2.45 12.71 -13.70
C GLY A 85 1.88 13.41 -12.47
N PHE A 86 1.17 12.67 -11.60
CA PHE A 86 0.63 13.20 -10.34
C PHE A 86 1.71 13.39 -9.28
N VAL A 87 2.81 12.65 -9.42
CA VAL A 87 4.03 12.83 -8.65
C VAL A 87 5.20 13.03 -9.58
N GLU A 88 6.14 13.87 -9.17
CA GLU A 88 7.33 14.22 -9.93
C GLU A 88 8.59 14.08 -9.07
N PRO A 89 9.75 13.73 -9.66
CA PRO A 89 11.00 13.72 -8.92
C PRO A 89 11.40 15.15 -8.54
N THR A 90 11.92 15.34 -7.33
CA THR A 90 12.38 16.67 -6.87
C THR A 90 13.78 17.02 -7.35
N GLY A 91 14.50 16.05 -7.93
CA GLY A 91 15.93 16.15 -8.25
C GLY A 91 16.82 15.72 -7.09
N GLU A 92 16.29 15.61 -5.87
CA GLU A 92 17.03 15.08 -4.72
C GLU A 92 17.12 13.55 -4.78
N THR A 93 18.31 13.05 -4.43
CA THR A 93 18.58 11.62 -4.36
C THR A 93 19.42 11.28 -3.14
N GLU A 94 19.25 10.08 -2.61
CA GLU A 94 20.06 9.54 -1.50
C GLU A 94 20.57 8.15 -1.87
N ARG A 95 21.75 7.80 -1.37
CA ARG A 95 22.29 6.43 -1.52
C ARG A 95 21.37 5.42 -0.83
N SER A 96 20.86 4.46 -1.60
CA SER A 96 19.99 3.40 -1.05
C SER A 96 20.78 2.34 -0.28
N ASP A 97 20.10 1.60 0.60
CA ASP A 97 20.71 0.44 1.29
C ASP A 97 21.17 -0.63 0.29
N PHE A 98 20.40 -0.83 -0.79
CA PHE A 98 20.79 -1.75 -1.85
C PHE A 98 22.04 -1.26 -2.59
N GLN A 99 22.25 0.05 -2.76
CA GLN A 99 23.52 0.61 -3.23
C GLN A 99 24.67 0.48 -2.24
N ARG A 100 24.39 0.36 -0.94
CA ARG A 100 25.43 0.05 0.05
C ARG A 100 25.90 -1.39 -0.09
N ILE A 101 24.97 -2.32 -0.29
CA ILE A 101 25.24 -3.77 -0.40
C ILE A 101 25.73 -4.16 -1.81
N THR A 102 25.22 -3.54 -2.86
CA THR A 102 25.53 -3.85 -4.27
C THR A 102 25.72 -2.57 -5.08
N PRO A 103 26.87 -1.88 -4.93
CA PRO A 103 27.10 -0.55 -5.52
C PRO A 103 26.91 -0.49 -7.04
N ALA A 104 27.38 -1.51 -7.77
CA ALA A 104 27.35 -1.53 -9.24
C ALA A 104 25.93 -1.70 -9.84
N LYS A 105 24.96 -2.21 -9.07
CA LYS A 105 23.60 -2.49 -9.56
C LYS A 105 22.52 -1.71 -8.82
N GLY A 106 22.86 -1.13 -7.67
CA GLY A 106 21.92 -0.41 -6.86
C GLY A 106 21.52 0.92 -7.50
N LYS A 107 20.23 1.22 -7.47
CA LYS A 107 19.69 2.54 -7.82
C LYS A 107 19.58 3.41 -6.56
N PRO A 108 19.79 4.73 -6.67
CA PRO A 108 19.59 5.62 -5.55
C PRO A 108 18.10 5.71 -5.19
N ARG A 109 17.83 6.15 -3.97
CA ARG A 109 16.50 6.63 -3.58
C ARG A 109 16.28 7.96 -4.28
N VAL A 110 15.12 8.11 -4.90
CA VAL A 110 14.71 9.35 -5.56
C VAL A 110 13.55 9.90 -4.75
N TYR A 111 13.62 11.18 -4.40
CA TYR A 111 12.57 11.88 -3.68
C TYR A 111 11.51 12.35 -4.68
N TYR A 112 10.25 12.19 -4.30
CA TYR A 112 9.10 12.57 -5.09
C TYR A 112 8.19 13.47 -4.28
N ARG A 113 7.58 14.43 -4.97
CA ARG A 113 6.51 15.29 -4.44
C ARG A 113 5.28 15.22 -5.33
N ILE A 114 4.15 15.72 -4.81
CA ILE A 114 2.95 15.90 -5.61
C ILE A 114 3.18 17.07 -6.58
N SER A 115 3.01 16.84 -7.87
CA SER A 115 3.13 17.88 -8.90
C SER A 115 1.91 18.80 -8.90
N GLU A 116 1.97 19.94 -9.59
CA GLU A 116 0.77 20.79 -9.78
C GLU A 116 -0.38 20.01 -10.44
N LYS A 117 -0.08 19.19 -11.46
CA LYS A 117 -1.06 18.30 -12.07
C LYS A 117 -1.70 17.34 -11.05
N GLY A 118 -0.91 16.82 -10.12
CA GLY A 118 -1.43 15.96 -9.06
C GLY A 118 -2.33 16.71 -8.08
N LYS A 119 -1.98 17.96 -7.73
CA LYS A 119 -2.80 18.81 -6.84
C LYS A 119 -4.15 19.17 -7.46
N GLU A 120 -4.19 19.37 -8.77
CA GLU A 120 -5.40 19.69 -9.54
C GLU A 120 -6.25 18.45 -9.87
N ALA A 121 -5.67 17.25 -9.81
CA ALA A 121 -6.36 16.02 -10.17
C ALA A 121 -7.49 15.68 -9.17
N PRO A 122 -8.66 15.23 -9.65
CA PRO A 122 -9.76 14.86 -8.78
C PRO A 122 -9.41 13.62 -7.94
N TRP A 123 -9.98 13.52 -6.75
CA TRP A 123 -9.70 12.43 -5.81
C TRP A 123 -10.01 11.04 -6.40
N THR A 124 -10.95 10.94 -7.34
CA THR A 124 -11.30 9.69 -8.03
C THR A 124 -10.13 9.14 -8.84
N ASP A 125 -9.34 10.03 -9.43
CA ASP A 125 -8.21 9.65 -10.27
C ASP A 125 -7.03 9.15 -9.42
N TRP A 126 -6.89 9.72 -8.22
CA TRP A 126 -6.01 9.20 -7.17
C TRP A 126 -6.49 7.86 -6.63
N TYR A 127 -7.80 7.65 -6.52
CA TYR A 127 -8.34 6.40 -5.97
C TYR A 127 -8.20 5.21 -6.93
N TYR A 128 -8.37 5.44 -8.24
CA TYR A 128 -8.25 4.40 -9.28
C TYR A 128 -7.26 4.77 -10.40
N PRO A 129 -5.96 4.98 -10.11
CA PRO A 129 -5.00 5.48 -11.08
C PRO A 129 -4.77 4.53 -12.26
N LEU A 130 -4.94 3.22 -12.08
CA LEU A 130 -4.91 2.25 -13.18
C LEU A 130 -5.99 2.54 -14.24
N VAL A 131 -7.23 2.83 -13.81
CA VAL A 131 -8.34 3.13 -14.72
C VAL A 131 -8.18 4.52 -15.33
N THR A 132 -7.68 5.48 -14.57
CA THR A 132 -7.31 6.81 -15.07
C THR A 132 -6.27 6.70 -16.19
N LEU A 133 -5.26 5.84 -16.01
CA LEU A 133 -4.19 5.63 -16.99
C LEU A 133 -4.67 4.82 -18.20
N TYR A 134 -5.58 3.87 -17.99
CA TYR A 134 -6.12 2.99 -19.02
C TYR A 134 -7.67 2.98 -18.97
N PRO A 135 -8.34 3.98 -19.56
CA PRO A 135 -9.81 4.12 -19.46
C PRO A 135 -10.61 2.94 -20.03
N HIS A 136 -9.99 2.12 -20.88
CA HIS A 136 -10.60 0.91 -21.43
C HIS A 136 -10.69 -0.24 -20.42
N PHE A 137 -10.08 -0.12 -19.23
CA PHE A 137 -10.25 -1.07 -18.14
C PHE A 137 -11.56 -0.82 -17.40
N THR A 138 -12.66 -1.17 -18.08
CA THR A 138 -14.02 -1.05 -17.57
C THR A 138 -14.35 -2.17 -16.57
N GLY A 139 -15.48 -2.04 -15.87
CA GLY A 139 -16.00 -3.13 -15.02
C GLY A 139 -16.24 -4.43 -15.81
N GLU A 140 -16.61 -4.32 -17.09
CA GLU A 140 -16.76 -5.44 -18.00
C GLU A 140 -15.41 -6.11 -18.30
N TYR A 141 -14.37 -5.32 -18.62
CA TYR A 141 -13.01 -5.83 -18.81
C TYR A 141 -12.54 -6.65 -17.61
N PHE A 142 -12.69 -6.12 -16.39
CA PHE A 142 -12.29 -6.85 -15.19
C PHE A 142 -13.14 -8.10 -14.93
N SER A 143 -14.42 -8.08 -15.29
CA SER A 143 -15.31 -9.23 -15.16
C SER A 143 -14.90 -10.35 -16.12
N GLN A 144 -14.61 -10.00 -17.37
CA GLN A 144 -14.10 -10.92 -18.38
C GLN A 144 -12.77 -11.54 -17.93
N LYS A 145 -11.81 -10.74 -17.46
CA LYS A 145 -10.51 -11.25 -16.99
C LYS A 145 -10.63 -12.20 -15.80
N ARG A 146 -11.57 -11.95 -14.88
CA ARG A 146 -11.85 -12.88 -13.76
C ARG A 146 -12.43 -14.20 -14.25
N GLN A 147 -13.31 -14.15 -15.24
CA GLN A 147 -13.89 -15.35 -15.84
C GLN A 147 -12.83 -16.19 -16.57
N GLU A 148 -11.99 -15.56 -17.39
CA GLU A 148 -10.88 -16.23 -18.09
C GLU A 148 -9.91 -16.93 -17.11
N GLU A 149 -9.54 -16.25 -16.01
CA GLU A 149 -8.67 -16.86 -15.00
C GLU A 149 -9.35 -18.03 -14.30
N LYS A 150 -10.66 -17.94 -14.01
CA LYS A 150 -11.43 -19.06 -13.43
C LYS A 150 -11.41 -20.28 -14.36
N GLU A 151 -11.71 -20.09 -15.64
CA GLU A 151 -11.70 -21.15 -16.66
C GLU A 151 -10.32 -21.80 -16.79
N LYS A 152 -9.26 -20.99 -16.75
CA LYS A 152 -7.88 -21.48 -16.77
C LYS A 152 -7.55 -22.35 -15.54
N PHE A 153 -7.99 -21.95 -14.34
CA PHE A 153 -7.79 -22.76 -13.13
C PHE A 153 -8.56 -24.07 -13.18
N GLU A 154 -9.81 -24.05 -13.68
CA GLU A 154 -10.62 -25.25 -13.88
C GLU A 154 -9.94 -26.21 -14.87
N PHE A 155 -9.44 -25.70 -16.00
CA PHE A 155 -8.70 -26.49 -16.97
C PHE A 155 -7.42 -27.11 -16.39
N LEU A 156 -6.65 -26.33 -15.62
CA LEU A 156 -5.42 -26.83 -14.97
C LEU A 156 -5.74 -27.97 -14.00
N ALA A 157 -6.77 -27.80 -13.15
CA ALA A 157 -7.20 -28.80 -12.19
C ALA A 157 -7.68 -30.10 -12.87
N MET A 158 -8.41 -29.99 -13.98
CA MET A 158 -8.81 -31.16 -14.78
C MET A 158 -7.61 -31.90 -15.39
N THR A 159 -6.60 -31.15 -15.85
CA THR A 159 -5.38 -31.71 -16.44
C THR A 159 -4.54 -32.43 -15.38
N GLU A 160 -4.38 -31.82 -14.20
CA GLU A 160 -3.69 -32.44 -13.07
C GLU A 160 -4.41 -33.70 -12.58
N ALA A 161 -5.75 -33.69 -12.51
CA ALA A 161 -6.54 -34.87 -12.14
C ALA A 161 -6.38 -36.02 -13.16
N ALA A 162 -6.34 -35.70 -14.46
CA ALA A 162 -6.11 -36.69 -15.52
C ALA A 162 -4.69 -37.28 -15.47
N GLN A 163 -3.68 -36.51 -15.05
CA GLN A 163 -2.30 -36.98 -14.88
C GLN A 163 -2.10 -37.82 -13.61
N ALA A 164 -2.89 -37.58 -12.55
CA ALA A 164 -2.81 -38.33 -11.29
C ALA A 164 -3.48 -39.72 -11.37
N HIS A 165 -4.38 -39.93 -12.33
CA HIS A 165 -5.02 -41.22 -12.60
C HIS A 165 -4.84 -41.65 -14.06
N PRO A 166 -3.61 -42.00 -14.49
CA PRO A 166 -3.40 -42.57 -15.80
C PRO A 166 -4.07 -43.95 -15.84
N SER A 167 -4.95 -44.16 -16.82
CA SER A 167 -5.56 -45.47 -17.10
C SER A 167 -4.52 -46.52 -17.49
#